data_AF-A0A7J6VM59-F1
#
_entry.id   AF-A0A7J6VM59-F1
#
_cell.length_a   1.000
_cell.length_b   1.000
_cell.length_c   1.000
_cell.angle_alpha   90.00
_cell.angle_beta   90.00
_cell.angle_gamma   90.00
#
_symmetry.space_group_name_H-M   'P 1'
#
loop_
_entity.id
_entity.type
_entity.pdbx_description
1 polymer ?
#
loop_
_entity_poly.entity_id
_entity_poly.type
_entity_poly.pdbx_seq_one_letter_code
_entity_poly.pdbx_strand_id
1 'polypeptide(L)'
;MVFWWPILVIVFALAICRFLLMLIPPNVSSIDVDVSDVLDDGSQTKEESYIYIPRRGKAVQLDRVQCYEPATMKYLGFFPALTTDEVKEHVAHARKAQKVWGTSSFKQRRQFLRILLKYIVEHQHLICE
;
A
#
# COMPACT_ATOMS: atom_id res chain seq x y z
N MET A 1 16.39 -23.56 53.81
CA MET A 1 15.75 -22.49 53.01
C MET A 1 16.42 -22.28 51.64
N VAL A 2 16.74 -23.36 50.90
CA VAL A 2 17.51 -23.28 49.63
C VAL A 2 16.74 -23.84 48.43
N PHE A 3 15.66 -24.59 48.67
CA PHE A 3 14.92 -25.32 47.63
C PHE A 3 14.09 -24.42 46.69
N TRP A 4 13.65 -23.25 47.15
CA TRP A 4 12.75 -22.36 46.38
C TRP A 4 13.51 -21.36 45.51
N TRP A 5 14.76 -21.08 45.86
CA TRP A 5 15.63 -20.15 45.13
C TRP A 5 15.81 -20.50 43.64
N PRO A 6 16.12 -21.74 43.23
CA PRO A 6 16.26 -22.07 41.81
C PRO A 6 14.96 -21.87 41.03
N ILE A 7 13.80 -22.15 41.63
CA ILE A 7 12.49 -21.93 40.99
C ILE A 7 12.26 -20.43 40.75
N LEU A 8 12.58 -19.60 41.74
CA LEU A 8 12.44 -18.15 41.65
C LEU A 8 13.36 -17.57 40.56
N VAL A 9 14.60 -18.03 40.49
CA VAL A 9 15.56 -17.64 39.44
C VAL A 9 15.09 -18.06 38.05
N ILE A 10 14.56 -19.27 37.88
CA ILE A 10 14.02 -19.74 36.60
C ILE A 10 12.82 -18.90 36.16
N VAL A 11 11.87 -18.62 37.06
CA VAL A 11 10.71 -17.77 36.77
C VAL A 11 11.15 -16.37 36.36
N PHE A 12 12.12 -15.80 37.08
CA PHE A 12 12.67 -14.48 36.76
C PHE A 12 13.38 -14.47 35.39
N ALA A 13 14.18 -15.49 35.08
CA ALA A 13 14.83 -15.63 33.78
C ALA A 13 13.82 -15.77 32.63
N LEU A 14 12.75 -16.54 32.82
CA LEU A 14 11.67 -16.67 31.84
C LEU A 14 10.90 -15.36 31.65
N ALA A 15 10.65 -14.62 32.73
CA ALA A 15 10.01 -13.30 32.67
C ALA A 15 10.88 -12.29 31.90
N ILE A 16 12.19 -12.24 32.17
CA ILE A 16 13.15 -11.42 31.43
C ILE A 16 13.18 -11.83 29.96
N CYS A 17 13.30 -13.13 29.66
CA CYS A 17 13.35 -13.59 28.28
C CYS A 17 12.07 -13.21 27.51
N ARG A 18 10.90 -13.37 28.12
CA ARG A 18 9.62 -12.95 27.53
C ARG A 18 9.54 -11.44 27.32
N PHE A 19 10.07 -10.65 28.26
CA PHE A 19 10.16 -9.20 28.14
C PHE A 19 11.10 -8.77 27.00
N LEU A 20 12.28 -9.40 26.89
CA LEU A 20 13.23 -9.15 25.81
C LEU A 20 12.63 -9.53 24.45
N LEU A 21 11.96 -10.68 24.34
CA LEU A 21 11.26 -11.09 23.12
C LEU A 21 10.10 -10.14 22.76
N MET A 22 9.50 -9.46 23.74
CA MET A 22 8.48 -8.45 23.52
C MET A 22 9.06 -7.14 22.94
N LEU A 23 10.33 -6.84 23.21
CA LEU A 23 11.05 -5.69 22.67
C LEU A 23 11.54 -5.90 21.24
N ILE A 24 11.71 -7.16 20.79
CA ILE A 24 12.11 -7.45 19.41
C ILE A 24 10.93 -7.16 18.47
N PRO A 25 11.11 -6.28 17.46
CA PRO A 25 10.07 -6.04 16.48
C PRO A 25 9.74 -7.36 15.74
N PRO A 26 8.46 -7.72 15.58
CA PRO A 26 8.08 -8.92 14.87
C PRO A 26 8.67 -8.92 13.47
N ASN A 27 9.25 -10.05 13.03
CA ASN A 27 9.69 -10.19 11.66
C ASN A 27 8.48 -10.00 10.72
N VAL A 28 8.57 -9.02 9.83
CA VAL A 28 7.55 -8.69 8.84
C VAL A 28 8.05 -9.19 7.49
N SER A 29 7.31 -10.12 6.88
CA SER A 29 7.56 -10.59 5.52
C SER A 29 7.60 -9.42 4.55
N SER A 30 8.62 -9.35 3.71
CA SER A 30 8.57 -8.51 2.50
C SER A 30 7.58 -9.13 1.52
N ILE A 31 6.78 -8.28 0.87
CA ILE A 31 5.97 -8.65 -0.29
C ILE A 31 6.64 -7.97 -1.47
N ASP A 32 6.96 -8.74 -2.50
CA ASP A 32 7.32 -8.20 -3.80
C ASP A 32 6.01 -7.98 -4.57
N VAL A 33 5.76 -6.74 -4.97
CA VAL A 33 4.55 -6.37 -5.71
C VAL A 33 4.96 -6.18 -7.15
N ASP A 34 4.33 -6.92 -8.07
CA ASP A 34 4.56 -6.74 -9.50
C ASP A 34 4.06 -5.35 -9.92
N VAL A 35 5.00 -4.48 -10.32
CA VAL A 35 4.74 -3.10 -10.75
C VAL A 35 4.76 -2.96 -12.27
N SER A 36 4.90 -4.06 -13.01
CA SER A 36 5.01 -4.04 -14.47
C SER A 36 3.84 -3.32 -15.15
N ASP A 37 2.61 -3.55 -14.67
CA ASP A 37 1.39 -2.94 -15.20
C ASP A 37 1.34 -1.40 -15.06
N VAL A 38 2.05 -0.82 -14.08
CA VAL A 38 2.11 0.64 -13.87
C VAL A 38 3.16 1.29 -14.76
N LEU A 39 4.23 0.55 -15.09
CA LEU A 39 5.34 1.05 -15.90
C LEU A 39 5.06 0.97 -17.41
N ASP A 40 4.16 0.08 -17.85
CA ASP A 40 3.86 -0.13 -19.27
C ASP A 40 3.13 1.07 -19.92
N ASP A 41 2.29 1.79 -19.17
CA ASP A 41 1.56 2.97 -19.70
C ASP A 41 2.44 4.23 -19.82
N GLY A 42 3.59 4.25 -19.15
CA GLY A 42 4.56 5.35 -19.19
C GLY A 42 5.37 5.43 -20.48
N SER A 43 5.34 4.40 -21.35
CA SER A 43 6.22 4.33 -22.52
C SER A 43 5.71 5.09 -23.76
N GLN A 44 4.46 5.56 -23.79
CA GLN A 44 3.91 6.26 -24.97
C GLN A 44 3.91 7.78 -24.84
N THR A 45 5.04 8.40 -24.47
CA THR A 45 5.20 9.81 -24.84
C THR A 45 6.66 10.17 -25.09
N LYS A 46 7.03 10.15 -26.37
CA LYS A 46 8.11 10.97 -26.92
C LYS A 46 8.02 12.38 -26.33
N GLU A 47 9.18 12.91 -26.02
CA GLU A 47 9.46 14.29 -25.59
C GLU A 47 8.71 15.31 -26.46
N GLU A 48 7.49 15.67 -26.09
CA GLU A 48 6.85 16.87 -26.60
C GLU A 48 6.33 17.69 -25.41
N SER A 49 7.19 18.60 -24.97
CA SER A 49 6.96 19.60 -23.94
C SER A 49 5.92 20.63 -24.39
N TYR A 50 4.65 20.26 -24.38
CA TYR A 50 3.58 21.22 -24.61
C TYR A 50 3.05 21.79 -23.29
N ILE A 51 3.09 23.11 -23.17
CA ILE A 51 2.32 23.88 -22.20
C ILE A 51 0.83 23.57 -22.43
N TYR A 52 0.14 23.06 -21.42
CA TYR A 52 -1.30 22.79 -21.52
C TYR A 52 -2.08 24.09 -21.80
N ILE A 53 -2.73 24.14 -22.96
CA ILE A 53 -3.72 25.19 -23.29
C ILE A 53 -5.11 24.55 -23.11
N PRO A 54 -5.92 24.97 -22.13
CA PRO A 54 -7.26 24.42 -21.94
C PRO A 54 -8.10 24.64 -23.21
N ARG A 55 -8.52 23.54 -23.84
CA ARG A 55 -9.41 23.59 -25.02
C ARG A 55 -10.80 24.05 -24.58
N ARG A 56 -11.09 25.34 -24.70
CA ARG A 56 -12.47 25.86 -24.66
C ARG A 56 -13.28 25.22 -25.78
N GLY A 57 -14.23 24.35 -25.42
CA GLY A 57 -15.35 23.98 -26.29
C GLY A 57 -15.31 22.60 -26.97
N LYS A 58 -14.39 21.69 -26.63
CA LYS A 58 -14.45 20.30 -27.15
C LYS A 58 -14.95 19.35 -26.05
N ALA A 59 -15.88 18.47 -26.41
CA ALA A 59 -16.55 17.53 -25.51
C ALA A 59 -15.55 16.82 -24.58
N VAL A 60 -15.86 16.79 -23.29
CA VAL A 60 -15.08 16.09 -22.25
C VAL A 60 -14.85 14.65 -22.73
N GLN A 61 -13.59 14.24 -22.87
CA GLN A 61 -13.27 12.83 -23.08
C GLN A 61 -13.67 12.08 -21.81
N LEU A 62 -14.84 11.42 -21.85
CA LEU A 62 -15.48 10.75 -20.72
C LEU A 62 -14.79 9.44 -20.34
N ASP A 63 -13.90 8.93 -21.19
CA ASP A 63 -13.27 7.60 -21.10
C ASP A 63 -11.90 7.62 -20.38
N ARG A 64 -11.31 8.80 -20.16
CA ARG A 64 -9.96 8.92 -19.57
C ARG A 64 -9.78 10.20 -18.76
N VAL A 65 -8.97 10.10 -17.72
CA VAL A 65 -8.52 11.20 -16.86
C VAL A 65 -7.10 11.56 -17.26
N GLN A 66 -6.92 12.80 -17.72
CA GLN A 66 -5.60 13.32 -18.10
C GLN A 66 -4.85 13.77 -16.84
N CYS A 67 -3.60 13.32 -16.66
CA CYS A 67 -2.77 13.61 -15.51
C CYS A 67 -1.68 14.64 -15.88
N TYR A 68 -1.53 15.67 -15.05
CA TYR A 68 -0.56 16.74 -15.27
C TYR A 68 0.22 17.05 -14.00
N GLU A 69 1.47 17.43 -14.16
CA GLU A 69 2.31 17.97 -13.09
C GLU A 69 1.82 19.37 -12.72
N PRO A 70 1.45 19.65 -11.46
CA PRO A 70 0.80 20.90 -11.08
C PRO A 70 1.72 22.13 -11.19
N ALA A 71 3.04 21.97 -11.06
CA ALA A 71 3.99 23.08 -11.06
C ALA A 71 4.30 23.59 -12.47
N THR A 72 4.41 22.69 -13.45
CA THR A 72 4.86 22.99 -14.81
C THR A 72 3.74 22.83 -15.85
N MET A 73 2.59 22.24 -15.45
CA MET A 73 1.55 21.74 -16.35
C MET A 73 2.06 20.72 -17.37
N LYS A 74 3.19 20.06 -17.08
CA LYS A 74 3.72 18.96 -17.89
C LYS A 74 2.73 17.80 -17.91
N TYR A 75 2.46 17.26 -19.09
CA TYR A 75 1.63 16.07 -19.23
C TYR A 75 2.37 14.83 -18.70
N LEU A 76 1.71 14.08 -17.80
CA LEU A 76 2.27 12.89 -17.16
C LEU A 76 1.76 11.58 -17.78
N GLY A 77 0.62 11.62 -18.46
CA GLY A 77 -0.08 10.44 -18.96
C GLY A 77 -1.58 10.55 -18.72
N PHE A 78 -2.31 9.46 -18.96
CA PHE A 78 -3.74 9.38 -18.66
C PHE A 78 -4.04 8.11 -17.88
N PHE A 79 -5.17 8.09 -17.19
CA PHE A 79 -5.74 6.86 -16.62
C PHE A 79 -7.13 6.63 -17.19
N PRO A 80 -7.53 5.38 -17.48
CA PRO A 80 -8.89 5.10 -17.92
C PRO A 80 -9.90 5.47 -16.82
N ALA A 81 -11.00 6.12 -17.21
CA ALA A 81 -12.10 6.41 -16.31
C ALA A 81 -13.01 5.19 -16.23
N LEU A 82 -13.24 4.67 -15.02
CA LEU A 82 -14.13 3.53 -14.81
C LEU A 82 -15.56 3.85 -15.22
N THR A 83 -16.19 2.92 -15.93
CA THR A 83 -17.61 2.94 -16.23
C THR A 83 -18.44 2.68 -14.98
N THR A 84 -19.72 3.06 -15.02
CA THR A 84 -20.64 2.84 -13.90
C THR A 84 -20.76 1.35 -13.52
N ASP A 85 -20.68 0.45 -14.50
CA ASP A 85 -20.83 -0.98 -14.25
C ASP A 85 -19.56 -1.60 -13.68
N GLU A 86 -18.36 -1.18 -14.14
CA GLU A 86 -17.09 -1.57 -13.51
C GLU A 86 -17.04 -1.10 -12.04
N VAL A 87 -17.46 0.13 -11.74
CA VAL A 87 -17.54 0.61 -10.35
C VAL A 87 -18.45 -0.29 -9.50
N LYS A 88 -19.62 -0.68 -10.01
CA LYS A 88 -20.52 -1.60 -9.29
C LYS A 88 -19.87 -2.96 -9.07
N GLU A 89 -19.13 -3.46 -10.05
CA GLU A 89 -18.40 -4.73 -9.94
C GLU A 89 -17.33 -4.66 -8.85
N HIS A 90 -16.47 -3.63 -8.87
CA HIS A 90 -15.46 -3.43 -7.83
C HIS A 90 -16.08 -3.33 -6.43
N VAL A 91 -17.20 -2.62 -6.28
CA VAL A 91 -17.94 -2.55 -5.00
C VAL A 91 -18.49 -3.92 -4.60
N ALA A 92 -19.00 -4.72 -5.54
CA ALA A 92 -19.47 -6.07 -5.26
C ALA A 92 -18.32 -6.99 -4.80
N HIS A 93 -17.14 -6.88 -5.41
CA HIS A 93 -15.93 -7.59 -4.99
C HIS A 93 -15.49 -7.17 -3.59
N ALA A 94 -15.43 -5.86 -3.32
CA ALA A 94 -15.10 -5.34 -2.00
C ALA A 94 -16.09 -5.85 -0.92
N ARG A 95 -17.39 -5.88 -1.19
CA ARG A 95 -18.41 -6.42 -0.27
C ARG A 95 -18.22 -7.90 0.04
N LYS A 96 -17.84 -8.71 -0.95
CA LYS A 96 -17.52 -10.14 -0.74
C LYS A 96 -16.29 -10.29 0.15
N ALA A 97 -15.21 -9.57 -0.18
CA ALA A 97 -13.97 -9.60 0.59
C ALA A 97 -14.16 -9.11 2.02
N GLN A 98 -14.96 -8.06 2.24
CA GLN A 98 -15.23 -7.48 3.55
C GLN A 98 -15.83 -8.49 4.53
N LYS A 99 -16.72 -9.38 4.09
CA LYS A 99 -17.32 -10.42 4.96
C LYS A 99 -16.26 -11.36 5.53
N VAL A 100 -15.28 -11.74 4.71
CA VAL A 100 -14.16 -12.61 5.11
C VAL A 100 -13.13 -11.83 5.93
N TRP A 101 -12.80 -10.61 5.52
CA TRP A 101 -11.84 -9.77 6.23
C TRP A 101 -12.36 -9.35 7.62
N GLY A 102 -13.67 -9.17 7.77
CA GLY A 102 -14.31 -8.79 9.04
C GLY A 102 -14.13 -9.84 10.15
N THR A 103 -13.93 -11.11 9.82
CA THR A 103 -13.66 -12.18 10.79
C THR A 103 -12.18 -12.32 11.16
N SER A 104 -11.30 -11.47 10.61
CA SER A 104 -9.86 -11.53 10.87
C SER A 104 -9.50 -11.10 12.31
N SER A 105 -8.49 -11.76 12.87
CA SER A 105 -8.00 -11.43 14.21
C SER A 105 -7.28 -10.08 14.25
N PHE A 106 -7.21 -9.45 15.42
CA PHE A 106 -6.42 -8.23 15.60
C PHE A 106 -4.93 -8.45 15.26
N LYS A 107 -4.37 -9.62 15.61
CA LYS A 107 -2.99 -10.00 15.28
C LYS A 107 -2.76 -9.98 13.76
N GLN A 108 -3.68 -10.55 12.99
CA GLN A 108 -3.61 -10.61 11.53
C GLN A 108 -3.74 -9.22 10.91
N ARG A 109 -4.71 -8.41 11.33
CA ARG A 109 -4.88 -7.03 10.85
C ARG A 109 -3.64 -6.17 11.13
N ARG A 110 -3.06 -6.30 12.33
CA ARG A 110 -1.82 -5.62 12.68
C ARG A 110 -0.64 -6.08 11.82
N GLN A 111 -0.54 -7.38 11.54
CA GLN A 111 0.49 -7.92 10.64
C GLN A 111 0.35 -7.35 9.23
N PHE A 112 -0.87 -7.31 8.68
CA PHE A 112 -1.15 -6.72 7.37
C PHE A 112 -0.68 -5.25 7.28
N LEU A 113 -1.07 -4.41 8.27
CA LEU A 113 -0.65 -3.00 8.29
C LEU A 113 0.86 -2.82 8.38
N ARG A 114 1.57 -3.73 9.07
CA ARG A 114 3.03 -3.67 9.12
C ARG A 114 3.69 -4.03 7.81
N ILE A 115 3.15 -5.01 7.10
CA ILE A 115 3.64 -5.38 5.77
C ILE A 115 3.48 -4.20 4.82
N LEU A 116 2.30 -3.56 4.83
CA LEU A 116 2.05 -2.36 4.05
C LEU A 116 3.02 -1.23 4.39
N LEU A 117 3.23 -0.97 5.69
CA LEU A 117 4.18 0.06 6.14
C LEU A 117 5.61 -0.24 5.68
N LYS A 118 6.06 -1.50 5.80
CA LYS A 118 7.39 -1.92 5.37
C LYS A 118 7.59 -1.60 3.89
N TYR A 119 6.64 -2.01 3.05
CA TYR A 119 6.70 -1.75 1.61
C TYR A 119 6.76 -0.25 1.28
N ILE A 120 5.90 0.56 1.90
CA ILE A 120 5.85 2.03 1.68
C ILE A 120 7.19 2.67 2.05
N VAL A 121 7.79 2.29 3.18
CA VAL A 121 9.07 2.84 3.62
C VAL A 121 10.21 2.40 2.70
N GLU A 122 10.22 1.13 2.27
CA GLU A 122 11.22 0.60 1.33
C GLU A 122 11.17 1.31 -0.04
N HIS A 123 9.97 1.71 -0.49
CA HIS A 123 9.75 2.34 -1.80
C HIS A 123 9.44 3.83 -1.73
N GLN A 124 9.77 4.50 -0.61
CA GLN A 124 9.40 5.90 -0.38
C GLN A 124 9.94 6.87 -1.44
N HIS A 125 11.11 6.58 -2.02
CA HIS A 125 11.69 7.42 -3.07
C HIS A 125 10.79 7.44 -4.30
N LEU A 126 10.30 6.27 -4.73
CA LEU A 126 9.40 6.15 -5.86
C LEU A 126 8.03 6.80 -5.59
N ILE A 127 7.51 6.67 -4.37
CA ILE A 127 6.18 7.19 -4.00
C ILE A 127 6.16 8.73 -3.88
N CYS A 128 7.27 9.32 -3.45
CA CYS A 128 7.37 10.75 -3.17
C CYS A 128 8.03 11.55 -4.32
N GLU A 129 8.36 10.91 -5.43
CA GLU A 129 8.78 11.54 -6.68
C GLU A 129 7.56 12.10 -7.45
#